data_AF-A0A966YF98-F1
#
_entry.id   AF-A0A966YF98-F1
#
_cell.length_a   1.000
_cell.length_b   1.000
_cell.length_c   1.000
_cell.angle_alpha   90.00
_cell.angle_beta   90.00
_cell.angle_gamma   90.00
#
_symmetry.space_group_name_H-M   'P 1'
#
loop_
_entity.id
_entity.type
_entity.pdbx_description
1 polymer ?
#
loop_
_entity_poly.entity_id
_entity_poly.type
_entity_poly.pdbx_seq_one_letter_code
_entity_poly.pdbx_strand_id
1 'polypeptide(L)'
;FPGYPEGTRAAELPEVSSNFGRGFLQTFGRPVRESACECERAEGMALGPVMALVSGPVVGDVLADPKSDLAQLVAAQPDDGQLIEDVFYTILGRPSRPAEVAAVRQMMREIAVDHRALQAELATAEAAWKLEKQRLERVRLERIAEVSSRLIAAQTAYEPERQKLQQQRADKIAAAIAALETYHKDTDAQQAAFKALVDKAATWQVAWPESLSSKAGATLTTLADGSVLASGKAGVETTTLTSRLDPAHLGTLSAIRLETIPDSRLPRAGAGRAPDGNFVVTEVILELATASSPEKLKRIVLHRPQADFAQAGGRYDAKYAIDNDVASNNRGWAVSNKTAENHWAIFEAKEPVVLTEPMIATVKIEQRFNGGKHALGRFRISFTDTKGPLPLGVSARAAELAARPANQRSGAEQREFAALIAREDPQWQKRSAALAVATKPVPRDQKIVALEAERADAEKPVLDDPDLV
;
A
#
# COMPACT_ATOMS: atom_id res chain seq x y z
N PHE A 1 41.80 8.85 -22.44
CA PHE A 1 40.65 7.98 -22.11
C PHE A 1 40.47 7.96 -20.59
N PRO A 2 39.24 8.05 -20.04
CA PRO A 2 39.04 8.03 -18.59
C PRO A 2 39.70 6.80 -17.95
N GLY A 3 40.52 6.99 -16.92
CA GLY A 3 41.23 5.89 -16.24
C GLY A 3 42.57 5.46 -16.86
N TYR A 4 43.02 6.07 -17.97
CA TYR A 4 44.30 5.78 -18.61
C TYR A 4 45.22 7.00 -18.63
N PRO A 5 46.56 6.81 -18.61
CA PRO A 5 47.51 7.90 -18.77
C PRO A 5 47.26 8.73 -20.03
N GLU A 6 47.59 10.02 -19.97
CA GLU A 6 47.55 10.91 -21.13
C GLU A 6 48.48 10.39 -22.24
N GLY A 7 48.05 10.49 -23.50
CA GLY A 7 48.77 9.93 -24.65
C GLY A 7 48.52 8.45 -24.94
N THR A 8 47.76 7.72 -24.10
CA THR A 8 47.36 6.33 -24.39
C THR A 8 46.60 6.24 -25.71
N ARG A 9 47.11 5.45 -26.65
CA ARG A 9 46.52 5.29 -27.99
C ARG A 9 45.28 4.40 -27.92
N ALA A 10 44.34 4.59 -28.85
CA ALA A 10 43.15 3.76 -28.93
C ALA A 10 43.47 2.25 -29.08
N ALA A 11 44.58 1.92 -29.75
CA ALA A 11 45.08 0.55 -29.91
C ALA A 11 45.66 -0.06 -28.62
N GLU A 12 46.02 0.76 -27.64
CA GLU A 12 46.64 0.34 -26.37
C GLU A 12 45.59 0.05 -25.28
N LEU A 13 44.30 0.30 -25.56
CA LEU A 13 43.22 0.08 -24.61
C LEU A 13 42.89 -1.43 -24.47
N PRO A 14 43.10 -2.03 -23.28
CA PRO A 14 42.86 -3.46 -23.07
C PRO A 14 41.37 -3.81 -23.04
N GLU A 15 40.53 -2.93 -22.49
CA GLU A 15 39.07 -3.11 -22.33
C GLU A 15 38.25 -2.46 -23.44
N VAL A 16 37.02 -2.95 -23.61
CA VAL A 16 36.03 -2.45 -24.59
C VAL A 16 34.84 -1.86 -23.86
N SER A 17 35.03 -0.72 -23.19
CA SER A 17 33.90 0.05 -22.64
C SER A 17 33.23 0.89 -23.74
N SER A 18 31.89 0.90 -23.77
CA SER A 18 31.09 1.83 -24.56
C SER A 18 31.35 3.31 -24.20
N ASN A 19 31.94 3.56 -23.02
CA ASN A 19 32.23 4.90 -22.54
C ASN A 19 33.58 5.46 -23.07
N PHE A 20 34.42 4.64 -23.73
CA PHE A 20 35.68 5.14 -24.31
C PHE A 20 35.42 6.01 -25.53
N GLY A 21 35.92 7.25 -25.46
CA GLY A 21 35.75 8.23 -26.53
C GLY A 21 34.29 8.54 -26.83
N ARG A 22 33.41 8.54 -25.81
CA ARG A 22 31.97 8.82 -25.94
C ARG A 22 31.28 8.02 -27.06
N GLY A 23 31.65 6.76 -27.23
CA GLY A 23 31.09 5.88 -28.28
C GLY A 23 31.76 5.99 -29.65
N PHE A 24 32.74 6.87 -29.86
CA PHE A 24 33.43 7.02 -31.15
C PHE A 24 34.06 5.73 -31.65
N LEU A 25 34.80 5.00 -30.80
CA LEU A 25 35.42 3.73 -31.21
C LEU A 25 34.39 2.66 -31.58
N GLN A 26 33.21 2.69 -30.95
CA GLN A 26 32.11 1.78 -31.24
C GLN A 26 31.46 2.12 -32.58
N THR A 27 31.25 3.41 -32.86
CA THR A 27 30.79 3.90 -34.17
C THR A 27 31.73 3.43 -35.29
N PHE A 28 33.04 3.37 -35.04
CA PHE A 28 34.05 2.90 -36.00
C PHE A 28 34.28 1.37 -35.99
N GLY A 29 33.35 0.60 -35.44
CA GLY A 29 33.34 -0.86 -35.57
C GLY A 29 34.28 -1.59 -34.60
N ARG A 30 34.73 -0.97 -33.50
CA ARG A 30 35.44 -1.69 -32.44
C ARG A 30 34.50 -2.78 -31.88
N PRO A 31 34.85 -4.07 -32.01
CA PRO A 31 33.98 -5.16 -31.56
C PRO A 31 33.92 -5.17 -30.04
N VAL A 32 32.76 -5.52 -29.47
CA VAL A 32 32.52 -5.63 -28.02
C VAL A 32 33.35 -6.75 -27.36
N ARG A 33 33.92 -7.67 -28.16
CA ARG A 33 34.77 -8.80 -27.72
C ARG A 33 34.04 -9.74 -26.77
N GLU A 34 32.73 -9.93 -26.98
CA GLU A 34 31.92 -10.90 -26.24
C GLU A 34 32.09 -12.33 -26.81
N SER A 35 32.49 -12.45 -28.08
CA SER A 35 32.85 -13.69 -28.75
C SER A 35 34.06 -13.55 -29.67
N ALA A 36 34.70 -14.67 -30.01
CA ALA A 36 35.80 -14.72 -30.99
C ALA A 36 35.31 -14.73 -32.46
N CYS A 37 33.99 -14.62 -32.71
CA CYS A 37 33.41 -14.69 -34.05
C CYS A 37 33.85 -13.47 -34.87
N GLU A 38 34.28 -13.70 -36.11
CA GLU A 38 34.50 -12.64 -37.09
C GLU A 38 33.22 -11.82 -37.36
N CYS A 39 32.07 -12.41 -37.05
CA CYS A 39 30.71 -11.90 -37.12
C CYS A 39 30.46 -10.62 -36.31
N GLU A 40 31.29 -10.32 -35.30
CA GLU A 40 31.20 -9.06 -34.53
C GLU A 40 31.86 -7.86 -35.26
N ARG A 41 32.58 -8.12 -36.36
CA ARG A 41 33.19 -7.07 -37.19
C ARG A 41 32.24 -6.74 -38.33
N ALA A 42 31.67 -5.54 -38.31
CA ALA A 42 30.82 -5.05 -39.38
C ALA A 42 31.67 -4.52 -40.55
N GLU A 43 31.55 -5.10 -41.74
CA GLU A 43 32.28 -4.68 -42.97
C GLU A 43 31.45 -3.75 -43.88
N GLY A 44 30.53 -2.95 -43.31
CA GLY A 44 29.65 -2.06 -44.08
C GLY A 44 30.06 -0.58 -44.02
N MET A 45 29.91 0.15 -45.14
CA MET A 45 29.93 1.61 -45.11
C MET A 45 28.62 2.14 -44.49
N ALA A 46 28.73 2.93 -43.42
CA ALA A 46 27.59 3.55 -42.76
C ALA A 46 27.75 5.08 -42.71
N LEU A 47 26.65 5.80 -42.89
CA LEU A 47 26.65 7.27 -42.85
C LEU A 47 26.96 7.82 -41.45
N GLY A 48 26.60 7.08 -40.39
CA GLY A 48 26.86 7.45 -38.99
C GLY A 48 28.33 7.72 -38.66
N PRO A 49 29.27 6.80 -38.95
CA PRO A 49 30.71 7.05 -38.84
C PRO A 49 31.18 8.29 -39.59
N VAL A 50 30.70 8.51 -40.81
CA VAL A 50 31.09 9.69 -41.61
C VAL A 50 30.67 10.98 -40.91
N MET A 51 29.43 11.07 -40.43
CA MET A 51 28.96 12.24 -39.69
C MET A 51 29.67 12.42 -38.35
N ALA A 52 30.05 11.32 -37.69
CA ALA A 52 30.83 11.38 -36.45
C ALA A 52 32.27 11.91 -36.66
N LEU A 53 32.87 11.73 -37.84
CA LEU A 53 34.16 12.35 -38.20
C LEU A 53 34.01 13.81 -38.62
N VAL A 54 32.93 14.17 -39.32
CA VAL A 54 32.74 15.53 -39.83
C VAL A 54 32.29 16.50 -38.74
N SER A 55 31.36 16.07 -37.88
CA SER A 55 30.71 16.95 -36.90
C SER A 55 30.38 16.25 -35.58
N GLY A 56 31.01 15.11 -35.29
CA GLY A 56 30.78 14.38 -34.04
C GLY A 56 31.43 15.07 -32.84
N PRO A 57 30.92 14.82 -31.62
CA PRO A 57 31.39 15.50 -30.41
C PRO A 57 32.87 15.21 -30.10
N VAL A 58 33.41 14.04 -30.48
CA VAL A 58 34.83 13.73 -30.25
C VAL A 58 35.75 14.64 -31.08
N VAL A 59 35.44 14.84 -32.36
CA VAL A 59 36.24 15.72 -33.23
C VAL A 59 36.00 17.17 -32.82
N GLY A 60 34.74 17.55 -32.55
CA GLY A 60 34.40 18.89 -32.06
C GLY A 60 35.12 19.27 -30.78
N ASP A 61 35.11 18.41 -29.75
CA ASP A 61 35.77 18.64 -28.47
C ASP A 61 37.30 18.79 -28.63
N VAL A 62 37.93 17.96 -29.47
CA VAL A 62 39.38 18.05 -29.74
C VAL A 62 39.74 19.34 -30.46
N LEU A 63 38.92 19.78 -31.41
CA LEU A 63 39.12 21.04 -32.11
C LEU A 63 38.85 22.26 -31.22
N ALA A 64 37.92 22.14 -30.28
CA ALA A 64 37.54 23.20 -29.34
C ALA A 64 38.45 23.26 -28.09
N ASP A 65 39.29 22.25 -27.84
CA ASP A 65 40.21 22.25 -26.70
C ASP A 65 41.18 23.45 -26.84
N PRO A 66 41.26 24.35 -25.84
CA PRO A 66 42.19 25.48 -25.85
C PRO A 66 43.66 25.07 -25.96
N LYS A 67 43.99 23.82 -25.63
CA LYS A 67 45.34 23.25 -25.77
C LYS A 67 45.60 22.64 -27.14
N SER A 68 44.61 22.56 -28.03
CA SER A 68 44.81 22.00 -29.37
C SER A 68 45.82 22.81 -30.18
N ASP A 69 46.57 22.14 -31.05
CA ASP A 69 47.56 22.81 -31.91
C ASP A 69 46.91 23.90 -32.78
N LEU A 70 45.66 23.69 -33.21
CA LEU A 70 44.89 24.69 -33.94
C LEU A 70 44.53 25.91 -33.08
N ALA A 71 44.07 25.73 -31.84
CA ALA A 71 43.79 26.85 -30.93
C ALA A 71 45.06 27.65 -30.61
N GLN A 72 46.19 26.96 -30.41
CA GLN A 72 47.50 27.61 -30.22
C GLN A 72 47.97 28.34 -31.47
N LEU A 73 47.78 27.76 -32.65
CA LEU A 73 48.14 28.37 -33.94
C LEU A 73 47.33 29.64 -34.19
N VAL A 74 46.01 29.60 -33.97
CA VAL A 74 45.14 30.78 -34.06
C VAL A 74 45.56 31.88 -33.08
N ALA A 75 45.95 31.51 -31.86
CA ALA A 75 46.43 32.48 -30.86
C ALA A 75 47.79 33.11 -31.21
N ALA A 76 48.67 32.35 -31.87
CA ALA A 76 50.02 32.78 -32.22
C ALA A 76 50.09 33.57 -33.54
N GLN A 77 49.17 33.34 -34.47
CA GLN A 77 49.19 33.91 -35.81
C GLN A 77 48.03 34.91 -36.04
N PRO A 78 48.28 36.23 -35.90
CA PRO A 78 47.24 37.25 -36.05
C PRO A 78 46.88 37.58 -37.51
N ASP A 79 47.70 37.21 -38.50
CA ASP A 79 47.35 37.38 -39.91
C ASP A 79 46.58 36.16 -40.42
N ASP A 80 45.30 36.35 -40.77
CA ASP A 80 44.43 35.32 -41.33
C ASP A 80 45.02 34.66 -42.60
N GLY A 81 45.82 35.39 -43.38
CA GLY A 81 46.40 34.88 -44.63
C GLY A 81 47.44 33.82 -44.35
N GLN A 82 48.40 34.18 -43.51
CA GLN A 82 49.43 33.28 -43.02
C GLN A 82 48.82 32.15 -42.17
N LEU A 83 47.82 32.42 -41.34
CA LEU A 83 47.12 31.40 -40.56
C LEU A 83 46.48 30.34 -41.47
N ILE A 84 45.78 30.74 -42.53
CA ILE A 84 45.20 29.80 -43.50
C ILE A 84 46.32 29.00 -44.17
N GLU A 85 47.41 29.65 -44.58
CA GLU A 85 48.54 28.96 -45.19
C GLU A 85 49.19 27.93 -44.22
N ASP A 86 49.41 28.31 -42.97
CA ASP A 86 49.98 27.46 -41.91
C ASP A 86 49.08 26.24 -41.63
N VAL A 87 47.75 26.43 -41.61
CA VAL A 87 46.78 25.34 -41.49
C VAL A 87 46.83 24.41 -42.71
N PHE A 88 46.93 24.96 -43.92
CA PHE A 88 47.04 24.17 -45.16
C PHE A 88 48.36 23.36 -45.21
N TYR A 89 49.48 23.93 -44.76
CA TYR A 89 50.72 23.18 -44.63
C TYR A 89 50.60 22.08 -43.58
N THR A 90 49.99 22.36 -42.43
CA THR A 90 49.83 21.39 -41.34
C THR A 90 48.95 20.21 -41.74
N ILE A 91 47.84 20.46 -42.44
CA ILE A 91 46.84 19.43 -42.76
C ILE A 91 47.08 18.78 -44.12
N LEU A 92 47.44 19.56 -45.15
CA LEU A 92 47.53 19.11 -46.54
C LEU A 92 48.97 19.06 -47.09
N GLY A 93 49.97 19.49 -46.30
CA GLY A 93 51.38 19.44 -46.70
C GLY A 93 51.73 20.33 -47.91
N ARG A 94 50.90 21.33 -48.22
CA ARG A 94 51.06 22.21 -49.38
C ARG A 94 50.59 23.63 -49.06
N PRO A 95 51.05 24.66 -49.81
CA PRO A 95 50.50 26.00 -49.69
C PRO A 95 49.02 26.04 -50.08
N SER A 96 48.30 26.99 -49.50
CA SER A 96 46.93 27.32 -49.88
C SER A 96 46.90 27.99 -51.26
N ARG A 97 45.86 27.72 -52.05
CA ARG A 97 45.64 28.40 -53.33
C ARG A 97 44.92 29.74 -53.09
N PRO A 98 45.12 30.77 -53.94
CA PRO A 98 44.44 32.06 -53.76
C PRO A 98 42.91 31.96 -53.65
N ALA A 99 42.29 31.05 -54.39
CA ALA A 99 40.84 30.80 -54.32
C ALA A 99 40.41 30.16 -52.98
N GLU A 100 41.24 29.30 -52.39
CA GLU A 100 40.97 28.66 -51.10
C GLU A 100 41.08 29.69 -49.95
N VAL A 101 42.12 30.53 -49.99
CA VAL A 101 42.27 31.65 -49.04
C VAL A 101 41.09 32.61 -49.12
N ALA A 102 40.65 32.95 -50.34
CA ALA A 102 39.50 33.83 -50.54
C ALA A 102 38.20 33.23 -49.97
N ALA A 103 37.96 31.93 -50.18
CA ALA A 103 36.78 31.23 -49.67
C ALA A 103 36.78 31.12 -48.14
N VAL A 104 37.91 30.76 -47.53
CA VAL A 104 38.01 30.65 -46.06
C VAL A 104 37.85 32.02 -45.40
N ARG A 105 38.51 33.06 -45.95
CA ARG A 105 38.32 34.44 -45.46
C ARG A 105 36.87 34.91 -45.59
N GLN A 106 36.16 34.50 -46.64
CA GLN A 106 34.73 34.80 -46.79
C GLN A 106 33.90 34.11 -45.70
N MET A 107 34.13 32.83 -45.46
CA MET A 107 33.44 32.05 -44.42
C MET A 107 33.71 32.61 -43.01
N MET A 108 34.96 32.96 -42.71
CA MET A 108 35.31 33.60 -41.42
C MET A 108 34.58 34.93 -41.23
N ARG A 109 34.44 35.74 -42.30
CA ARG A 109 33.66 36.98 -42.25
C ARG A 109 32.18 36.72 -41.99
N GLU A 110 31.59 35.74 -42.68
CA GLU A 110 30.18 35.36 -42.49
C GLU A 110 29.93 34.89 -41.05
N ILE A 111 30.75 33.96 -40.53
CA ILE A 111 30.67 33.49 -39.14
C ILE A 111 30.80 34.66 -38.15
N ALA A 112 31.72 35.60 -38.38
CA ALA A 112 31.89 36.76 -37.50
C ALA A 112 30.71 37.75 -37.59
N VAL A 113 30.03 37.84 -38.73
CA VAL A 113 28.80 38.64 -38.88
C VAL A 113 27.65 37.96 -38.14
N ASP A 114 27.43 36.66 -38.37
CA ASP A 114 26.37 35.88 -37.74
C ASP A 114 26.54 35.82 -36.22
N HIS A 115 27.76 35.61 -35.73
CA HIS A 115 28.06 35.61 -34.30
C HIS A 115 27.71 36.95 -33.64
N ARG A 116 28.09 38.07 -34.28
CA ARG A 116 27.75 39.42 -33.77
C ARG A 116 26.24 39.67 -33.78
N ALA A 117 25.53 39.18 -34.80
CA ALA A 117 24.08 39.26 -34.87
C ALA A 117 23.42 38.46 -33.73
N LEU A 118 23.82 37.21 -33.54
CA LEU A 118 23.33 36.35 -32.46
C LEU A 118 23.62 36.92 -31.06
N GLN A 119 24.80 37.49 -30.85
CA GLN A 119 25.13 38.17 -29.60
C GLN A 119 24.23 39.38 -29.35
N ALA A 120 23.92 40.17 -30.39
CA ALA A 120 23.01 41.31 -30.26
C ALA A 120 21.56 40.86 -29.99
N GLU A 121 21.12 39.77 -30.64
CA GLU A 121 19.82 39.16 -30.39
C GLU A 121 19.70 38.63 -28.96
N LEU A 122 20.70 37.87 -28.49
CA LEU A 122 20.75 37.37 -27.11
C LEU A 122 20.71 38.51 -26.10
N ALA A 123 21.55 39.53 -26.26
CA ALA A 123 21.55 40.69 -25.36
C ALA A 123 20.20 41.43 -25.32
N THR A 124 19.50 41.48 -26.45
CA THR A 124 18.14 42.05 -26.53
C THR A 124 17.14 41.17 -25.79
N ALA A 125 17.21 39.85 -25.97
CA ALA A 125 16.33 38.90 -25.31
C ALA A 125 16.55 38.86 -23.78
N GLU A 126 17.80 38.85 -23.32
CA GLU A 126 18.17 38.94 -21.90
C GLU A 126 17.66 40.24 -21.26
N ALA A 127 17.81 41.37 -21.95
CA ALA A 127 17.32 42.66 -21.48
C ALA A 127 15.79 42.69 -21.36
N ALA A 128 15.08 42.12 -22.35
CA ALA A 128 13.62 42.00 -22.33
C ALA A 128 13.15 41.06 -21.21
N TRP A 129 13.79 39.89 -21.06
CA TRP A 129 13.48 38.92 -20.02
C TRP A 129 13.67 39.50 -18.62
N LYS A 130 14.74 40.28 -18.39
CA LYS A 130 14.97 40.94 -17.10
C LYS A 130 13.79 41.85 -16.69
N LEU A 131 13.22 42.59 -17.63
CA LEU A 131 12.05 43.44 -17.38
C LEU A 131 10.79 42.61 -17.14
N GLU A 132 10.59 41.56 -17.93
CA GLU A 132 9.44 40.68 -17.80
C GLU A 132 9.46 39.89 -16.49
N LYS A 133 10.61 39.36 -16.10
CA LYS A 133 10.82 38.70 -14.80
C LYS A 133 10.49 39.63 -13.64
N GLN A 134 10.89 40.90 -13.70
CA GLN A 134 10.50 41.90 -12.68
C GLN A 134 8.99 42.14 -12.65
N ARG A 135 8.33 42.18 -13.81
CA ARG A 135 6.87 42.32 -13.90
C ARG A 135 6.16 41.10 -13.30
N LEU A 136 6.58 39.88 -13.65
CA LEU A 136 6.05 38.63 -13.12
C LEU A 136 6.25 38.54 -11.61
N GLU A 137 7.40 38.95 -11.10
CA GLU A 137 7.68 38.96 -9.67
C GLU A 137 6.77 39.94 -8.91
N ARG A 138 6.48 41.11 -9.49
CA ARG A 138 5.49 42.04 -8.91
C ARG A 138 4.10 41.43 -8.86
N VAL A 139 3.64 40.81 -9.96
CA VAL A 139 2.34 40.12 -10.01
C VAL A 139 2.27 38.98 -8.98
N ARG A 140 3.38 38.24 -8.82
CA ARG A 140 3.49 37.19 -7.81
C ARG A 140 3.29 37.73 -6.40
N LEU A 141 3.98 38.82 -6.05
CA LEU A 141 3.86 39.47 -4.74
C LEU A 141 2.46 40.03 -4.49
N GLU A 142 1.83 40.63 -5.49
CA GLU A 142 0.45 41.12 -5.43
C GLU A 142 -0.53 39.96 -5.17
N ARG A 143 -0.38 38.84 -5.89
CA ARG A 143 -1.19 37.62 -5.68
C ARG A 143 -1.00 37.06 -4.26
N ILE A 144 0.24 36.98 -3.78
CA ILE A 144 0.53 36.53 -2.40
C ILE A 144 -0.18 37.43 -1.38
N ALA A 145 -0.11 38.75 -1.55
CA ALA A 145 -0.76 39.70 -0.66
C ALA A 145 -2.30 39.54 -0.67
N GLU A 146 -2.91 39.39 -1.84
CA GLU A 146 -4.35 39.19 -1.99
C GLU A 146 -4.83 37.90 -1.31
N VAL A 147 -4.20 36.77 -1.64
CA VAL A 147 -4.58 35.46 -1.08
C VAL A 147 -4.32 35.43 0.43
N SER A 148 -3.23 36.05 0.90
CA SER A 148 -2.96 36.17 2.35
C SER A 148 -4.05 36.97 3.06
N SER A 149 -4.51 38.07 2.48
CA SER A 149 -5.63 38.86 3.01
C SER A 149 -6.93 38.05 3.08
N ARG A 150 -7.27 37.32 2.00
CA ARG A 150 -8.43 36.42 1.94
C ARG A 150 -8.33 35.29 2.98
N LEU A 151 -7.14 34.73 3.18
CA LEU A 151 -6.87 33.69 4.17
C LEU A 151 -7.10 34.20 5.60
N ILE A 152 -6.56 35.37 5.93
CA ILE A 152 -6.77 36.01 7.25
C ILE A 152 -8.27 36.26 7.48
N ALA A 153 -8.96 36.85 6.50
CA ALA A 153 -10.39 37.12 6.60
C ALA A 153 -11.21 35.82 6.80
N ALA A 154 -10.86 34.75 6.07
CA ALA A 154 -11.51 33.45 6.23
C ALA A 154 -11.25 32.83 7.62
N GLN A 155 -10.02 32.93 8.13
CA GLN A 155 -9.65 32.48 9.47
C GLN A 155 -10.42 33.24 10.55
N THR A 156 -10.46 34.58 10.46
CA THR A 156 -11.21 35.42 11.42
C THR A 156 -12.70 35.10 11.39
N ALA A 157 -13.29 34.90 10.22
CA ALA A 157 -14.71 34.57 10.09
C ALA A 157 -15.04 33.16 10.63
N TYR A 158 -14.12 32.20 10.51
CA TYR A 158 -14.31 30.83 10.98
C TYR A 158 -14.02 30.65 12.48
N GLU A 159 -13.30 31.57 13.11
CA GLU A 159 -12.86 31.45 14.51
C GLU A 159 -14.02 31.23 15.51
N PRO A 160 -15.16 31.94 15.45
CA PRO A 160 -16.30 31.66 16.33
C PRO A 160 -16.89 30.26 16.14
N GLU A 161 -16.98 29.78 14.90
CA GLU A 161 -17.46 28.44 14.60
C GLU A 161 -16.47 27.37 15.10
N ARG A 162 -15.16 27.63 14.96
CA ARG A 162 -14.10 26.79 15.54
C ARG A 162 -14.23 26.64 17.04
N GLN A 163 -14.40 27.74 17.76
CA GLN A 163 -14.57 27.73 19.21
C GLN A 163 -15.83 26.96 19.61
N LYS A 164 -16.95 27.18 18.90
CA LYS A 164 -18.19 26.42 19.11
C LYS A 164 -18.00 24.92 18.89
N LEU A 165 -17.35 24.50 17.81
CA LEU A 165 -17.08 23.09 17.51
C LEU A 165 -16.12 22.47 18.54
N GLN A 166 -15.11 23.22 18.99
CA GLN A 166 -14.20 22.77 20.05
C GLN A 166 -14.90 22.62 21.40
N GLN A 167 -15.79 23.55 21.76
CA GLN A 167 -16.58 23.44 22.99
C GLN A 167 -17.52 22.23 22.91
N GLN A 168 -18.25 22.06 21.80
CA GLN A 168 -19.11 20.89 21.58
C GLN A 168 -18.32 19.57 21.66
N ARG A 169 -17.08 19.56 21.16
CA ARG A 169 -16.19 18.41 21.29
C ARG A 169 -15.80 18.17 22.75
N ALA A 170 -15.42 19.20 23.49
CA ALA A 170 -15.08 19.11 24.90
C ALA A 170 -16.26 18.59 25.74
N ASP A 171 -17.47 19.10 25.50
CA ASP A 171 -18.69 18.67 26.18
C ASP A 171 -19.00 17.19 25.89
N LYS A 172 -18.86 16.76 24.63
CA LYS A 172 -19.03 15.35 24.23
C LYS A 172 -18.00 14.43 24.89
N ILE A 173 -16.74 14.87 25.00
CA ILE A 173 -15.69 14.12 25.70
C ILE A 173 -16.03 14.01 27.18
N ALA A 174 -16.38 15.12 27.84
CA ALA A 174 -16.74 15.14 29.25
C ALA A 174 -17.94 14.22 29.54
N ALA A 175 -18.99 14.30 28.72
CA ALA A 175 -20.16 13.43 28.83
C ALA A 175 -19.82 11.94 28.63
N ALA A 176 -18.95 11.62 27.66
CA ALA A 176 -18.53 10.24 27.41
C ALA A 176 -17.66 9.67 28.56
N ILE A 177 -16.77 10.49 29.13
CA ILE A 177 -15.99 10.12 30.33
C ILE A 177 -16.91 9.89 31.52
N ALA A 178 -17.82 10.82 31.80
CA ALA A 178 -18.79 10.70 32.90
C ALA A 178 -19.69 9.45 32.76
N ALA A 179 -20.04 9.07 31.53
CA ALA A 179 -20.80 7.85 31.24
C ALA A 179 -20.00 6.57 31.53
N LEU A 180 -18.69 6.56 31.25
CA LEU A 180 -17.79 5.46 31.59
C LEU A 180 -17.53 5.39 33.11
N GLU A 181 -17.29 6.52 33.76
CA GLU A 181 -17.11 6.58 35.21
C GLU A 181 -18.36 6.11 35.96
N THR A 182 -19.54 6.58 35.55
CA THR A 182 -20.82 6.12 36.12
C THR A 182 -21.00 4.62 35.94
N TYR A 183 -20.63 4.07 34.78
CA TYR A 183 -20.69 2.63 34.53
C TYR A 183 -19.70 1.84 35.41
N HIS A 184 -18.55 2.41 35.77
CA HIS A 184 -17.56 1.75 36.64
C HIS A 184 -17.83 1.91 38.15
N LYS A 185 -18.66 2.87 38.58
CA LYS A 185 -18.95 3.13 40.00
C LYS A 185 -19.64 1.96 40.71
N ASP A 186 -20.48 1.20 40.02
CA ASP A 186 -21.23 0.08 40.58
C ASP A 186 -20.77 -1.24 39.95
N THR A 187 -19.65 -1.75 40.47
CA THR A 187 -19.04 -3.00 39.98
C THR A 187 -19.95 -4.21 40.18
N ASP A 188 -20.79 -4.23 41.21
CA ASP A 188 -21.70 -5.35 41.48
C ASP A 188 -22.86 -5.35 40.47
N ALA A 189 -23.47 -4.19 40.21
CA ALA A 189 -24.49 -4.06 39.17
C ALA A 189 -23.93 -4.39 37.77
N GLN A 190 -22.68 -3.98 37.50
CA GLN A 190 -21.98 -4.31 36.26
C GLN A 190 -21.82 -5.83 36.09
N GLN A 191 -21.30 -6.51 37.11
CA GLN A 191 -21.13 -7.96 37.07
C GLN A 191 -22.46 -8.69 36.97
N ALA A 192 -23.51 -8.22 37.66
CA ALA A 192 -24.85 -8.79 37.57
C ALA A 192 -25.47 -8.62 36.17
N ALA A 193 -25.33 -7.44 35.56
CA ALA A 193 -25.80 -7.18 34.20
C ALA A 193 -25.04 -8.03 33.17
N PHE A 194 -23.72 -8.15 33.31
CA PHE A 194 -22.92 -9.02 32.46
C PHE A 194 -23.28 -10.49 32.66
N LYS A 195 -23.49 -10.94 33.90
CA LYS A 195 -23.98 -12.30 34.17
C LYS A 195 -25.34 -12.55 33.53
N ALA A 196 -26.26 -11.59 33.57
CA ALA A 196 -27.56 -11.70 32.89
C ALA A 196 -27.42 -11.79 31.36
N LEU A 197 -26.37 -11.20 30.78
CA LEU A 197 -26.01 -11.40 29.36
C LEU A 197 -25.51 -12.83 29.11
N VAL A 198 -24.65 -13.35 29.99
CA VAL A 198 -24.17 -14.74 29.93
C VAL A 198 -25.33 -15.73 30.06
N ASP A 199 -26.23 -15.53 31.02
CA ASP A 199 -27.37 -16.41 31.29
C ASP A 199 -28.37 -16.43 30.12
N LYS A 200 -28.37 -15.40 29.27
CA LYS A 200 -29.17 -15.31 28.04
C LYS A 200 -28.40 -15.75 26.78
N ALA A 201 -27.12 -16.09 26.91
CA ALA A 201 -26.32 -16.51 25.78
C ALA A 201 -26.80 -17.86 25.23
N ALA A 202 -26.70 -18.02 23.92
CA ALA A 202 -27.02 -19.29 23.28
C ALA A 202 -26.13 -20.41 23.81
N THR A 203 -26.72 -21.59 24.04
CA THR A 203 -25.95 -22.80 24.33
C THR A 203 -25.41 -23.37 23.03
N TRP A 204 -24.09 -23.54 22.94
CA TRP A 204 -23.41 -24.00 21.72
C TRP A 204 -22.95 -25.44 21.88
N GLN A 205 -23.29 -26.27 20.89
CA GLN A 205 -22.87 -27.66 20.78
C GLN A 205 -21.74 -27.76 19.78
N VAL A 206 -20.60 -28.29 20.21
CA VAL A 206 -19.42 -28.46 19.35
C VAL A 206 -19.73 -29.43 18.23
N ALA A 207 -19.46 -29.02 17.00
CA ALA A 207 -19.59 -29.87 15.82
C ALA A 207 -18.33 -30.73 15.69
N TRP A 208 -18.33 -31.90 16.33
CA TRP A 208 -17.22 -32.84 16.26
C TRP A 208 -17.01 -33.32 14.82
N PRO A 209 -15.82 -33.10 14.22
CA PRO A 209 -15.57 -33.54 12.84
C PRO A 209 -15.57 -35.06 12.73
N GLU A 210 -16.47 -35.62 11.92
CA GLU A 210 -16.38 -37.01 11.45
C GLU A 210 -15.42 -37.11 10.26
N SER A 211 -15.37 -36.07 9.42
CA SER A 211 -14.38 -35.96 8.34
C SER A 211 -13.93 -34.52 8.15
N LEU A 212 -12.70 -34.38 7.64
CA LEU A 212 -12.05 -33.11 7.31
C LEU A 212 -11.34 -33.25 5.96
N SER A 213 -11.44 -32.23 5.12
CA SER A 213 -10.66 -32.14 3.89
C SER A 213 -10.26 -30.70 3.60
N SER A 214 -9.05 -30.53 3.06
CA SER A 214 -8.52 -29.25 2.57
C SER A 214 -8.36 -29.32 1.06
N LYS A 215 -8.80 -28.27 0.37
CA LYS A 215 -8.59 -28.11 -1.08
C LYS A 215 -7.15 -27.75 -1.40
N ALA A 216 -6.49 -26.97 -0.55
CA ALA A 216 -5.08 -26.60 -0.74
C ALA A 216 -4.10 -27.74 -0.37
N GLY A 217 -4.60 -28.83 0.23
CA GLY A 217 -3.79 -29.93 0.73
C GLY A 217 -3.08 -29.62 2.06
N ALA A 218 -3.66 -28.74 2.88
CA ALA A 218 -3.25 -28.51 4.26
C ALA A 218 -3.56 -29.75 5.11
N THR A 219 -2.71 -30.01 6.11
CA THR A 219 -2.95 -31.03 7.12
C THR A 219 -3.92 -30.49 8.16
N LEU A 220 -5.06 -31.15 8.34
CA LEU A 220 -6.09 -30.77 9.31
C LEU A 220 -6.12 -31.81 10.44
N THR A 221 -5.96 -31.35 11.68
CA THR A 221 -5.93 -32.21 12.87
C THR A 221 -7.02 -31.79 13.84
N THR A 222 -7.96 -32.68 14.13
CA THR A 222 -8.93 -32.50 15.22
C THR A 222 -8.23 -32.64 16.57
N LEU A 223 -8.44 -31.69 17.47
CA LEU A 223 -7.90 -31.67 18.83
C LEU A 223 -8.95 -32.14 19.85
N ALA A 224 -8.51 -32.39 21.08
CA ALA A 224 -9.33 -32.93 22.17
C ALA A 224 -10.51 -32.04 22.60
N ASP A 225 -10.51 -30.76 22.21
CA ASP A 225 -11.58 -29.79 22.48
C ASP A 225 -12.54 -29.58 21.28
N GLY A 226 -12.44 -30.46 20.28
CA GLY A 226 -13.21 -30.41 19.04
C GLY A 226 -12.80 -29.29 18.07
N SER A 227 -11.73 -28.56 18.36
CA SER A 227 -11.14 -27.61 17.41
C SER A 227 -10.29 -28.32 16.36
N VAL A 228 -10.11 -27.68 15.20
CA VAL A 228 -9.29 -28.14 14.09
C VAL A 228 -8.06 -27.25 14.00
N LEU A 229 -6.88 -27.86 13.97
CA LEU A 229 -5.61 -27.19 13.68
C LEU A 229 -5.17 -27.51 12.24
N ALA A 230 -4.98 -26.47 11.45
CA ALA A 230 -4.48 -26.53 10.08
C ALA A 230 -2.97 -26.21 10.04
N SER A 231 -2.23 -27.02 9.28
CA SER A 231 -0.78 -26.86 9.08
C SER A 231 -0.36 -27.34 7.67
N GLY A 232 0.93 -27.27 7.35
CA GLY A 232 1.45 -27.76 6.06
C GLY A 232 1.20 -26.80 4.90
N LYS A 233 0.67 -27.31 3.78
CA LYS A 233 0.53 -26.53 2.52
C LYS A 233 -0.40 -25.34 2.68
N ALA A 234 -0.07 -24.25 1.99
CA ALA A 234 -0.86 -23.03 1.94
C ALA A 234 -1.25 -22.73 0.49
N GLY A 235 -2.39 -22.07 0.30
CA GLY A 235 -2.95 -21.75 -1.01
C GLY A 235 -4.42 -21.40 -0.88
N VAL A 236 -5.09 -21.16 -2.00
CA VAL A 236 -6.54 -20.93 -2.03
C VAL A 236 -7.22 -22.15 -1.40
N GLU A 237 -7.86 -21.91 -0.27
CA GLU A 237 -8.30 -22.97 0.64
C GLU A 237 -9.83 -23.04 0.67
N THR A 238 -10.31 -24.28 0.67
CA THR A 238 -11.68 -24.64 1.04
C THR A 238 -11.55 -25.74 2.09
N THR A 239 -11.76 -25.39 3.35
CA THR A 239 -11.80 -26.39 4.42
C THR A 239 -13.21 -26.93 4.53
N THR A 240 -13.38 -28.23 4.30
CA THR A 240 -14.67 -28.92 4.46
C THR A 240 -14.63 -29.77 5.71
N LEU A 241 -15.63 -29.57 6.59
CA LEU A 241 -15.85 -30.31 7.82
C LEU A 241 -17.22 -30.95 7.75
N THR A 242 -17.30 -32.27 7.95
CA THR A 242 -18.59 -32.96 8.14
C THR A 242 -18.77 -33.36 9.59
N SER A 243 -19.97 -33.17 10.13
CA SER A 243 -20.32 -33.55 11.50
C SER A 243 -21.72 -34.12 11.51
N ARG A 244 -21.96 -35.13 12.35
CA ARG A 244 -23.29 -35.69 12.58
C ARG A 244 -24.04 -34.89 13.62
N LEU A 245 -25.27 -34.52 13.31
CA LEU A 245 -26.19 -33.87 14.23
C LEU A 245 -27.25 -34.87 14.67
N ASP A 246 -27.37 -35.03 15.98
CA ASP A 246 -28.35 -35.92 16.60
C ASP A 246 -29.53 -35.08 17.15
N PRO A 247 -30.79 -35.36 16.75
CA PRO A 247 -31.98 -34.73 17.33
C PRO A 247 -32.05 -34.77 18.86
N ALA A 248 -31.44 -35.77 19.51
CA ALA A 248 -31.41 -35.89 20.97
C ALA A 248 -30.56 -34.81 21.63
N HIS A 249 -29.58 -34.25 20.90
CA HIS A 249 -28.74 -33.18 21.38
C HIS A 249 -29.17 -31.84 20.78
N LEU A 250 -29.41 -31.77 19.47
CA LEU A 250 -29.77 -30.55 18.76
C LEU A 250 -31.14 -30.70 18.09
N GLY A 251 -32.22 -30.30 18.77
CA GLY A 251 -33.58 -30.44 18.22
C GLY A 251 -33.86 -29.55 17.01
N THR A 252 -33.22 -28.38 16.92
CA THR A 252 -33.34 -27.45 15.79
C THR A 252 -31.98 -26.83 15.50
N LEU A 253 -31.60 -26.75 14.23
CA LEU A 253 -30.44 -25.98 13.81
C LEU A 253 -30.87 -24.54 13.58
N SER A 254 -30.55 -23.67 14.54
CA SER A 254 -30.90 -22.25 14.52
C SER A 254 -29.74 -21.35 14.08
N ALA A 255 -28.49 -21.71 14.39
CA ALA A 255 -27.32 -20.95 13.96
C ALA A 255 -26.03 -21.77 13.99
N ILE A 256 -25.00 -21.25 13.32
CA ILE A 256 -23.61 -21.74 13.34
C ILE A 256 -22.70 -20.68 13.96
N ARG A 257 -21.75 -21.11 14.79
CA ARG A 257 -20.63 -20.31 15.31
C ARG A 257 -19.32 -20.82 14.72
N LEU A 258 -18.53 -19.92 14.15
CA LEU A 258 -17.13 -20.13 13.82
C LEU A 258 -16.27 -19.41 14.87
N GLU A 259 -15.57 -20.18 15.68
CA GLU A 259 -14.61 -19.68 16.67
C GLU A 259 -13.19 -19.85 16.13
N THR A 260 -12.34 -18.86 16.36
CA THR A 260 -10.93 -18.82 15.97
C THR A 260 -10.09 -18.71 17.22
N ILE A 261 -9.12 -19.61 17.35
CA ILE A 261 -8.44 -19.90 18.61
C ILE A 261 -6.95 -19.70 18.39
N PRO A 262 -6.27 -18.78 19.08
CA PRO A 262 -4.83 -18.62 19.00
C PRO A 262 -4.11 -19.88 19.47
N ASP A 263 -3.00 -20.19 18.82
CA ASP A 263 -2.21 -21.38 19.15
C ASP A 263 -0.72 -21.07 19.00
N SER A 264 0.11 -21.47 19.97
CA SER A 264 1.55 -21.20 19.95
C SER A 264 2.29 -21.84 18.78
N ARG A 265 1.68 -22.83 18.11
CA ARG A 265 2.21 -23.48 16.90
C ARG A 265 1.97 -22.65 15.63
N LEU A 266 1.15 -21.60 15.70
CA LEU A 266 0.81 -20.73 14.57
C LEU A 266 1.66 -19.45 14.56
N PRO A 267 1.80 -18.79 13.41
CA PRO A 267 2.50 -17.50 13.32
C PRO A 267 1.98 -16.49 14.34
N ARG A 268 2.91 -15.79 15.01
CA ARG A 268 2.62 -14.79 16.06
C ARG A 268 1.77 -15.33 17.23
N ALA A 269 1.73 -16.65 17.42
CA ALA A 269 0.81 -17.31 18.33
C ALA A 269 -0.65 -16.86 18.11
N GLY A 270 -1.00 -16.55 16.85
CA GLY A 270 -2.32 -16.09 16.45
C GLY A 270 -3.25 -17.23 16.03
N ALA A 271 -4.45 -16.89 15.56
CA ALA A 271 -5.44 -17.87 15.10
C ALA A 271 -5.36 -18.19 13.59
N GLY A 272 -4.60 -17.43 12.82
CA GLY A 272 -4.44 -17.57 11.37
C GLY A 272 -3.05 -18.06 10.94
N ARG A 273 -2.92 -18.38 9.65
CA ARG A 273 -1.69 -18.92 9.05
C ARG A 273 -0.87 -17.89 8.28
N ALA A 274 -1.34 -16.66 8.14
CA ALA A 274 -0.54 -15.58 7.57
C ALA A 274 0.66 -15.26 8.48
N PRO A 275 1.77 -14.70 7.96
CA PRO A 275 2.97 -14.39 8.77
C PRO A 275 2.72 -13.47 9.98
N ASP A 276 1.67 -12.65 9.94
CA ASP A 276 1.21 -11.77 11.02
C ASP A 276 0.23 -12.45 11.99
N GLY A 277 -0.05 -13.74 11.80
CA GLY A 277 -1.02 -14.53 12.56
C GLY A 277 -2.48 -14.29 12.17
N ASN A 278 -2.73 -13.52 11.11
CA ASN A 278 -4.08 -13.18 10.65
C ASN A 278 -4.68 -14.24 9.72
N PHE A 279 -5.99 -14.15 9.52
CA PHE A 279 -6.75 -14.92 8.56
C PHE A 279 -7.75 -14.01 7.82
N VAL A 280 -8.28 -14.49 6.70
CA VAL A 280 -9.45 -13.90 6.06
C VAL A 280 -10.40 -15.03 5.62
N VAL A 281 -11.59 -15.08 6.22
CA VAL A 281 -12.66 -16.01 5.83
C VAL A 281 -13.52 -15.32 4.79
N THR A 282 -13.50 -15.82 3.55
CA THR A 282 -14.21 -15.21 2.43
C THR A 282 -15.63 -15.76 2.27
N GLU A 283 -15.90 -17.00 2.68
CA GLU A 283 -17.27 -17.53 2.71
C GLU A 283 -17.39 -18.67 3.74
N VAL A 284 -18.54 -18.78 4.39
CA VAL A 284 -18.98 -19.90 5.20
C VAL A 284 -20.25 -20.47 4.57
N ILE A 285 -20.18 -21.72 4.12
CA ILE A 285 -21.31 -22.44 3.54
C ILE A 285 -21.70 -23.56 4.50
N LEU A 286 -23.00 -23.63 4.80
CA LEU A 286 -23.60 -24.71 5.59
C LEU A 286 -24.57 -25.50 4.71
N GLU A 287 -24.36 -26.81 4.63
CA GLU A 287 -25.21 -27.75 3.92
C GLU A 287 -25.66 -28.86 4.87
N LEU A 288 -26.90 -29.33 4.72
CA LEU A 288 -27.47 -30.42 5.49
C LEU A 288 -27.96 -31.54 4.57
N ALA A 289 -27.74 -32.78 4.97
CA ALA A 289 -28.37 -33.97 4.39
C ALA A 289 -28.86 -34.90 5.51
N THR A 290 -29.80 -35.79 5.23
CA THR A 290 -30.15 -36.85 6.18
C THR A 290 -29.00 -37.86 6.25
N ALA A 291 -28.79 -38.50 7.39
CA ALA A 291 -27.77 -39.55 7.51
C ALA A 291 -28.07 -40.77 6.62
N SER A 292 -29.33 -40.95 6.21
CA SER A 292 -29.81 -41.98 5.28
C SER A 292 -29.57 -41.64 3.80
N SER A 293 -29.30 -40.38 3.47
CA SER A 293 -29.02 -39.92 2.09
C SER A 293 -27.99 -38.78 2.10
N PRO A 294 -26.74 -39.04 2.54
CA PRO A 294 -25.71 -38.00 2.76
C PRO A 294 -25.32 -37.24 1.49
N GLU A 295 -25.60 -37.77 0.31
CA GLU A 295 -25.37 -37.15 -0.99
C GLU A 295 -26.37 -36.03 -1.33
N LYS A 296 -27.54 -36.00 -0.67
CA LYS A 296 -28.61 -35.02 -0.94
C LYS A 296 -28.44 -33.76 -0.09
N LEU A 297 -27.31 -33.07 -0.29
CA LEU A 297 -26.98 -31.84 0.43
C LEU A 297 -27.91 -30.68 0.04
N LYS A 298 -28.58 -30.11 1.03
CA LYS A 298 -29.37 -28.88 0.93
C LYS A 298 -28.60 -27.74 1.58
N ARG A 299 -28.33 -26.68 0.82
CA ARG A 299 -27.72 -25.46 1.37
C ARG A 299 -28.68 -24.74 2.32
N ILE A 300 -28.16 -24.38 3.49
CA ILE A 300 -28.85 -23.58 4.49
C ILE A 300 -28.46 -22.12 4.28
N VAL A 301 -29.46 -21.26 4.10
CA VAL A 301 -29.25 -19.82 3.93
C VAL A 301 -28.94 -19.22 5.30
N LEU A 302 -27.76 -18.63 5.43
CA LEU A 302 -27.33 -17.94 6.64
C LEU A 302 -27.65 -16.44 6.55
N HIS A 303 -27.95 -15.79 7.68
CA HIS A 303 -28.19 -14.36 7.79
C HIS A 303 -27.77 -13.82 9.17
N ARG A 304 -27.91 -12.50 9.37
CA ARG A 304 -27.53 -11.81 10.62
C ARG A 304 -26.11 -12.15 11.10
N PRO A 305 -25.10 -11.86 10.27
CA PRO A 305 -23.72 -12.07 10.65
C PRO A 305 -23.37 -11.14 11.82
N GLN A 306 -22.79 -11.70 12.88
CA GLN A 306 -22.23 -10.93 13.99
C GLN A 306 -20.85 -11.50 14.31
N ALA A 307 -19.89 -10.64 14.65
CA ALA A 307 -18.59 -11.05 15.18
C ALA A 307 -18.19 -10.15 16.33
N ASP A 308 -17.42 -10.68 17.28
CA ASP A 308 -16.90 -9.93 18.42
C ASP A 308 -15.87 -8.89 18.02
N PHE A 309 -15.14 -9.17 16.95
CA PHE A 309 -14.17 -8.27 16.37
C PHE A 309 -14.14 -8.39 14.85
N ALA A 310 -13.91 -7.25 14.19
CA ALA A 310 -13.58 -7.18 12.78
C ALA A 310 -12.50 -6.13 12.58
N GLN A 311 -11.50 -6.46 11.76
CA GLN A 311 -10.44 -5.54 11.40
C GLN A 311 -11.01 -4.26 10.75
N ALA A 312 -10.40 -3.11 11.07
CA ALA A 312 -10.76 -1.83 10.46
C ALA A 312 -10.51 -1.83 8.93
N GLY A 313 -11.30 -1.04 8.19
CA GLY A 313 -11.13 -0.88 6.73
C GLY A 313 -12.36 -1.27 5.89
N GLY A 314 -13.52 -1.50 6.51
CA GLY A 314 -14.83 -1.60 5.85
C GLY A 314 -15.09 -2.85 5.00
N ARG A 315 -14.04 -3.63 4.68
CA ARG A 315 -14.08 -4.86 3.87
C ARG A 315 -13.81 -6.15 4.66
N TYR A 316 -13.67 -6.04 5.98
CA TYR A 316 -13.28 -7.16 6.85
C TYR A 316 -14.36 -7.62 7.85
N ASP A 317 -15.59 -7.18 7.61
CA ASP A 317 -16.75 -7.48 8.44
C ASP A 317 -17.26 -8.92 8.20
N ALA A 318 -17.83 -9.55 9.22
CA ALA A 318 -18.38 -10.90 9.14
C ALA A 318 -19.47 -11.06 8.08
N LYS A 319 -20.15 -9.99 7.68
CA LYS A 319 -21.14 -10.05 6.60
C LYS A 319 -20.58 -10.51 5.26
N TYR A 320 -19.30 -10.26 5.00
CA TYR A 320 -18.64 -10.72 3.78
C TYR A 320 -18.28 -12.19 3.82
N ALA A 321 -18.46 -12.87 4.95
CA ALA A 321 -18.29 -14.32 5.04
C ALA A 321 -19.59 -15.09 4.73
N ILE A 322 -20.71 -14.41 4.46
CA ILE A 322 -21.99 -15.02 4.08
C ILE A 322 -22.71 -14.22 2.97
N ASP A 323 -21.97 -13.44 2.18
CA ASP A 323 -22.55 -12.61 1.11
C ASP A 323 -22.79 -13.38 -0.19
N ASN A 324 -22.53 -14.69 -0.19
CA ASN A 324 -22.64 -15.59 -1.33
C ASN A 324 -21.70 -15.24 -2.49
N ASP A 325 -20.63 -14.49 -2.21
CA ASP A 325 -19.56 -14.16 -3.15
C ASP A 325 -18.34 -15.08 -2.94
N VAL A 326 -18.48 -16.32 -3.42
CA VAL A 326 -17.42 -17.34 -3.38
C VAL A 326 -16.24 -17.06 -4.33
N ALA A 327 -16.31 -16.02 -5.16
CA ALA A 327 -15.28 -15.68 -6.12
C ALA A 327 -14.31 -14.62 -5.57
N SER A 328 -14.80 -13.69 -4.75
CA SER A 328 -14.02 -12.59 -4.24
C SER A 328 -12.81 -13.03 -3.41
N ASN A 329 -11.75 -12.25 -3.55
CA ASN A 329 -10.45 -12.47 -2.90
C ASN A 329 -9.90 -11.20 -2.24
N ASN A 330 -10.72 -10.17 -2.05
CA ASN A 330 -10.30 -8.87 -1.53
C ASN A 330 -11.06 -8.42 -0.26
N ARG A 331 -12.05 -9.19 0.19
CA ARG A 331 -12.88 -8.95 1.38
C ARG A 331 -13.24 -10.28 2.06
N GLY A 332 -13.69 -10.21 3.31
CA GLY A 332 -14.00 -11.38 4.13
C GLY A 332 -13.74 -11.09 5.61
N TRP A 333 -14.19 -11.94 6.53
CA TRP A 333 -13.98 -11.70 7.97
C TRP A 333 -12.50 -11.85 8.36
N ALA A 334 -11.95 -10.84 9.06
CA ALA A 334 -10.55 -10.84 9.50
C ALA A 334 -10.37 -10.09 10.84
N VAL A 335 -9.28 -10.39 11.56
CA VAL A 335 -9.06 -9.95 12.95
C VAL A 335 -7.67 -9.32 13.19
N SER A 336 -7.05 -8.71 12.16
CA SER A 336 -5.74 -8.07 12.31
C SER A 336 -5.71 -7.09 13.49
N ASN A 337 -4.52 -6.97 14.10
CA ASN A 337 -4.22 -6.26 15.36
C ASN A 337 -4.74 -6.95 16.63
N LYS A 338 -5.53 -8.00 16.50
CA LYS A 338 -6.08 -8.80 17.61
C LYS A 338 -5.90 -10.32 17.41
N THR A 339 -4.97 -10.71 16.54
CA THR A 339 -4.79 -12.10 16.07
C THR A 339 -4.47 -13.12 17.16
N ALA A 340 -3.90 -12.68 18.29
CA ALA A 340 -3.55 -13.50 19.45
C ALA A 340 -4.66 -13.58 20.51
N GLU A 341 -5.89 -13.16 20.20
CA GLU A 341 -7.06 -13.30 21.06
C GLU A 341 -8.07 -14.30 20.44
N ASN A 342 -8.86 -14.97 21.28
CA ASN A 342 -10.01 -15.75 20.79
C ASN A 342 -11.04 -14.80 20.17
N HIS A 343 -11.52 -15.14 18.97
CA HIS A 343 -12.58 -14.42 18.27
C HIS A 343 -13.62 -15.38 17.74
N TRP A 344 -14.85 -14.93 17.53
CA TRP A 344 -15.90 -15.73 16.94
C TRP A 344 -16.87 -14.91 16.09
N ALA A 345 -17.44 -15.58 15.10
CA ALA A 345 -18.55 -15.08 14.31
C ALA A 345 -19.74 -16.04 14.43
N ILE A 346 -20.95 -15.48 14.52
CA ILE A 346 -22.21 -16.23 14.50
C ILE A 346 -23.01 -15.88 13.25
N PHE A 347 -23.69 -16.88 12.71
CA PHE A 347 -24.54 -16.76 11.54
C PHE A 347 -25.85 -17.53 11.81
N GLU A 348 -26.97 -16.82 11.88
CA GLU A 348 -28.30 -17.42 12.07
C GLU A 348 -28.72 -18.14 10.79
N ALA A 349 -29.41 -19.27 10.91
CA ALA A 349 -30.13 -19.87 9.79
C ALA A 349 -31.39 -19.04 9.52
N LYS A 350 -31.54 -18.56 8.28
CA LYS A 350 -32.70 -17.74 7.88
C LYS A 350 -34.02 -18.49 8.09
N GLU A 351 -33.98 -19.79 7.85
CA GLU A 351 -35.06 -20.73 8.17
C GLU A 351 -34.46 -21.83 9.07
N PRO A 352 -34.69 -21.78 10.39
CA PRO A 352 -34.23 -22.82 11.30
C PRO A 352 -34.74 -24.19 10.88
N VAL A 353 -33.88 -25.20 10.95
CA VAL A 353 -34.20 -26.56 10.50
C VAL A 353 -34.50 -27.44 11.70
N VAL A 354 -35.71 -27.98 11.82
CA VAL A 354 -36.05 -28.95 12.85
C VAL A 354 -35.44 -30.30 12.47
N LEU A 355 -34.68 -30.90 13.39
CA LEU A 355 -34.05 -32.21 13.17
C LEU A 355 -35.01 -33.30 13.68
N THR A 356 -35.59 -34.07 12.78
CA THR A 356 -36.49 -35.19 13.10
C THR A 356 -35.80 -36.56 13.02
N GLU A 357 -34.62 -36.61 12.40
CA GLU A 357 -33.75 -37.77 12.26
C GLU A 357 -32.29 -37.31 12.29
N PRO A 358 -31.30 -38.22 12.47
CA PRO A 358 -29.90 -37.85 12.40
C PRO A 358 -29.53 -37.21 11.06
N MET A 359 -28.89 -36.04 11.10
CA MET A 359 -28.47 -35.28 9.93
C MET A 359 -26.94 -35.25 9.81
N ILE A 360 -26.44 -35.06 8.61
CA ILE A 360 -25.03 -34.73 8.34
C ILE A 360 -24.96 -33.24 8.00
N ALA A 361 -24.21 -32.49 8.80
CA ALA A 361 -23.86 -31.11 8.52
C ALA A 361 -22.51 -31.04 7.83
N THR A 362 -22.47 -30.40 6.68
CA THR A 362 -21.25 -30.10 5.93
C THR A 362 -21.01 -28.60 5.98
N VAL A 363 -19.90 -28.20 6.60
CA VAL A 363 -19.46 -26.80 6.68
C VAL A 363 -18.25 -26.62 5.77
N LYS A 364 -18.34 -25.70 4.83
CA LYS A 364 -17.22 -25.28 3.98
C LYS A 364 -16.80 -23.88 4.35
N ILE A 365 -15.51 -23.70 4.63
CA ILE A 365 -14.89 -22.41 4.91
C ILE A 365 -13.97 -22.08 3.73
N GLU A 366 -14.38 -21.10 2.92
CA GLU A 366 -13.60 -20.61 1.79
C GLU A 366 -12.65 -19.50 2.23
N GLN A 367 -11.41 -19.57 1.76
CA GLN A 367 -10.36 -18.60 2.06
C GLN A 367 -9.50 -18.33 0.83
N ARG A 368 -9.91 -17.30 0.09
CA ARG A 368 -9.30 -16.96 -1.21
C ARG A 368 -8.42 -15.72 -1.15
N PHE A 369 -8.48 -14.97 -0.06
CA PHE A 369 -7.84 -13.67 0.07
C PHE A 369 -6.34 -13.72 -0.21
N ASN A 370 -5.86 -12.83 -1.08
CA ASN A 370 -4.46 -12.73 -1.49
C ASN A 370 -3.85 -14.11 -1.88
N GLY A 371 -4.59 -14.90 -2.67
CA GLY A 371 -4.16 -16.23 -3.11
C GLY A 371 -4.19 -17.30 -2.01
N GLY A 372 -4.99 -17.10 -0.97
CA GLY A 372 -5.12 -18.03 0.17
C GLY A 372 -3.97 -17.96 1.17
N LYS A 373 -3.18 -16.87 1.14
CA LYS A 373 -2.10 -16.63 2.12
C LYS A 373 -2.59 -16.34 3.55
N HIS A 374 -3.90 -16.15 3.73
CA HIS A 374 -4.54 -15.84 5.01
C HIS A 374 -5.54 -16.93 5.41
N ALA A 375 -5.13 -18.19 5.28
CA ALA A 375 -5.93 -19.32 5.75
C ALA A 375 -6.05 -19.33 7.29
N LEU A 376 -7.11 -19.94 7.83
CA LEU A 376 -7.30 -20.17 9.25
C LEU A 376 -6.25 -21.16 9.76
N GLY A 377 -5.78 -20.93 10.98
CA GLY A 377 -4.81 -21.78 11.67
C GLY A 377 -5.50 -22.73 12.62
N ARG A 378 -6.21 -22.23 13.63
CA ARG A 378 -7.02 -23.07 14.53
C ARG A 378 -8.41 -22.49 14.71
N PHE A 379 -9.41 -23.33 14.50
CA PHE A 379 -10.81 -22.92 14.55
C PHE A 379 -11.71 -24.03 15.10
N ARG A 380 -12.93 -23.67 15.50
CA ARG A 380 -13.95 -24.62 15.97
C ARG A 380 -15.31 -24.21 15.41
N ILE A 381 -16.09 -25.21 15.00
CA ILE A 381 -17.49 -25.02 14.60
C ILE A 381 -18.40 -25.47 15.73
N SER A 382 -19.49 -24.75 15.95
CA SER A 382 -20.54 -25.15 16.89
C SER A 382 -21.92 -24.75 16.37
N PHE A 383 -22.95 -25.47 16.78
CA PHE A 383 -24.34 -25.22 16.42
C PHE A 383 -25.19 -24.93 17.67
N THR A 384 -26.33 -24.28 17.48
CA THR A 384 -27.29 -24.03 18.57
C THR A 384 -28.72 -24.20 18.10
N ASP A 385 -29.58 -24.58 19.03
CA ASP A 385 -31.04 -24.64 18.90
C ASP A 385 -31.74 -23.42 19.51
N THR A 386 -30.98 -22.51 20.11
CA THR A 386 -31.51 -21.27 20.69
C THR A 386 -32.22 -20.46 19.62
N LYS A 387 -33.46 -20.05 19.90
CA LYS A 387 -34.26 -19.25 18.96
C LYS A 387 -33.72 -17.83 18.85
N GLY A 388 -33.60 -17.31 17.63
CA GLY A 388 -33.11 -15.96 17.35
C GLY A 388 -34.14 -14.85 17.65
N PRO A 389 -33.71 -13.56 17.62
CA PRO A 389 -32.35 -13.10 17.32
C PRO A 389 -31.35 -13.49 18.40
N LEU A 390 -30.20 -14.03 17.99
CA LEU A 390 -29.16 -14.45 18.91
C LEU A 390 -28.27 -13.26 19.27
N PRO A 391 -28.03 -13.00 20.56
CA PRO A 391 -26.90 -12.14 20.92
C PRO A 391 -25.61 -12.85 20.51
N LEU A 392 -24.59 -12.08 20.12
CA LEU A 392 -23.24 -12.60 19.86
C LEU A 392 -22.71 -13.50 20.99
N GLY A 393 -23.14 -13.23 22.23
CA GLY A 393 -22.72 -13.93 23.43
C GLY A 393 -21.39 -13.40 23.96
N VAL A 394 -20.81 -14.16 24.89
CA VAL A 394 -19.51 -13.87 25.52
C VAL A 394 -18.55 -15.03 25.27
N SER A 395 -17.27 -14.82 25.53
CA SER A 395 -16.27 -15.88 25.46
C SER A 395 -16.53 -16.98 26.49
N ALA A 396 -16.07 -18.20 26.22
CA ALA A 396 -16.23 -19.33 27.14
C ALA A 396 -15.62 -19.03 28.53
N ARG A 397 -14.48 -18.31 28.55
CA ARG A 397 -13.82 -17.89 29.80
C ARG A 397 -14.64 -16.86 30.58
N ALA A 398 -15.25 -15.91 29.87
CA ALA A 398 -16.15 -14.94 30.50
C ALA A 398 -17.39 -15.63 31.09
N ALA A 399 -17.95 -16.63 30.40
CA ALA A 399 -19.06 -17.42 30.91
C ALA A 399 -18.68 -18.26 32.14
N GLU A 400 -17.52 -18.93 32.11
CA GLU A 400 -16.99 -19.71 33.25
C GLU A 400 -16.82 -18.84 34.49
N LEU A 401 -16.19 -17.67 34.34
CA LEU A 401 -15.98 -16.75 35.45
C LEU A 401 -17.31 -16.16 35.94
N ALA A 402 -18.23 -15.81 35.04
CA ALA A 402 -19.56 -15.29 35.41
C ALA A 402 -20.40 -16.30 36.22
N ALA A 403 -20.23 -17.61 35.98
CA ALA A 403 -20.94 -18.66 36.71
C ALA A 403 -20.45 -18.85 38.16
N ARG A 404 -19.20 -18.48 38.47
CA ARG A 404 -18.66 -18.54 39.83
C ARG A 404 -19.08 -17.34 40.67
N PRO A 405 -19.50 -17.51 41.94
CA PRO A 405 -19.73 -16.40 42.87
C PRO A 405 -18.49 -15.50 43.00
N ALA A 406 -18.69 -14.18 43.12
CA ALA A 406 -17.59 -13.22 43.15
C ALA A 406 -16.59 -13.45 44.31
N ASN A 407 -17.08 -13.94 45.45
CA ASN A 407 -16.29 -14.29 46.63
C ASN A 407 -15.51 -15.62 46.48
N GLN A 408 -15.75 -16.38 45.42
CA GLN A 408 -15.05 -17.63 45.10
C GLN A 408 -14.02 -17.47 43.97
N ARG A 409 -13.92 -16.28 43.37
CA ARG A 409 -12.88 -15.96 42.37
C ARG A 409 -11.62 -15.49 43.10
N SER A 410 -10.46 -16.01 42.68
CA SER A 410 -9.17 -15.48 43.12
C SER A 410 -8.97 -14.03 42.67
N GLY A 411 -8.02 -13.30 43.29
CA GLY A 411 -7.73 -11.92 42.88
C GLY A 411 -7.26 -11.78 41.42
N ALA A 412 -6.64 -12.83 40.85
CA ALA A 412 -6.29 -12.86 39.44
C ALA A 412 -7.54 -13.01 38.55
N GLU A 413 -8.44 -13.93 38.90
CA GLU A 413 -9.70 -14.16 38.19
C GLU A 413 -10.66 -12.96 38.27
N GLN A 414 -10.66 -12.22 39.39
CA GLN A 414 -11.44 -10.98 39.49
C GLN A 414 -10.95 -9.91 38.50
N ARG A 415 -9.63 -9.73 38.37
CA ARG A 415 -9.05 -8.80 37.39
C ARG A 415 -9.29 -9.26 35.95
N GLU A 416 -9.15 -10.56 35.70
CA GLU A 416 -9.45 -11.16 34.40
C GLU A 416 -10.91 -10.96 34.01
N PHE A 417 -11.85 -11.23 34.94
CA PHE A 417 -13.28 -11.05 34.70
C PHE A 417 -13.62 -9.58 34.43
N ALA A 418 -13.07 -8.63 35.20
CA ALA A 418 -13.25 -7.21 34.94
C ALA A 418 -12.74 -6.79 33.55
N ALA A 419 -11.59 -7.33 33.11
CA ALA A 419 -11.07 -7.09 31.77
C ALA A 419 -11.95 -7.69 30.67
N LEU A 420 -12.51 -8.88 30.90
CA LEU A 420 -13.46 -9.53 29.99
C LEU A 420 -14.77 -8.75 29.89
N ILE A 421 -15.31 -8.23 30.99
CA ILE A 421 -16.51 -7.38 30.97
C ILE A 421 -16.22 -6.11 30.17
N ALA A 422 -15.09 -5.44 30.41
CA ALA A 422 -14.72 -4.29 29.61
C ALA A 422 -14.61 -4.65 28.12
N ARG A 423 -14.06 -5.81 27.78
CA ARG A 423 -13.93 -6.23 26.38
C ARG A 423 -15.25 -6.63 25.72
N GLU A 424 -16.13 -7.31 26.44
CA GLU A 424 -17.25 -8.06 25.86
C GLU A 424 -18.63 -7.52 26.22
N ASP A 425 -18.76 -6.63 27.22
CA ASP A 425 -20.05 -6.00 27.53
C ASP A 425 -20.43 -4.99 26.45
N PRO A 426 -21.54 -5.19 25.71
CA PRO A 426 -22.01 -4.24 24.70
C PRO A 426 -22.24 -2.83 25.26
N GLN A 427 -22.61 -2.71 26.54
CA GLN A 427 -22.80 -1.43 27.21
C GLN A 427 -21.47 -0.69 27.39
N TRP A 428 -20.40 -1.40 27.75
CA TRP A 428 -19.07 -0.80 27.83
C TRP A 428 -18.55 -0.44 26.44
N GLN A 429 -18.64 -1.37 25.48
CA GLN A 429 -18.18 -1.15 24.11
C GLN A 429 -18.83 0.08 23.48
N LYS A 430 -20.15 0.25 23.65
CA LYS A 430 -20.89 1.42 23.16
C LYS A 430 -20.37 2.74 23.76
N ARG A 431 -20.11 2.77 25.07
CA ARG A 431 -19.60 3.96 25.78
C ARG A 431 -18.16 4.28 25.37
N SER A 432 -17.32 3.25 25.29
CA SER A 432 -15.93 3.35 24.84
C SER A 432 -15.85 3.86 23.39
N ALA A 433 -16.69 3.33 22.49
CA ALA A 433 -16.81 3.81 21.12
C ALA A 433 -17.29 5.27 21.06
N ALA A 434 -18.25 5.67 21.90
CA ALA A 434 -18.69 7.07 21.98
C ALA A 434 -17.55 8.02 22.39
N LEU A 435 -16.72 7.62 23.35
CA LEU A 435 -15.53 8.38 23.72
C LEU A 435 -14.53 8.45 22.55
N ALA A 436 -14.24 7.33 21.89
CA ALA A 436 -13.33 7.29 20.74
C ALA A 436 -13.81 8.15 19.56
N VAL A 437 -15.12 8.27 19.37
CA VAL A 437 -15.71 9.19 18.36
C VAL A 437 -15.57 10.64 18.81
N ALA A 438 -15.87 10.95 20.08
CA ALA A 438 -15.79 12.30 20.62
C ALA A 438 -14.35 12.86 20.64
N THR A 439 -13.34 12.01 20.78
CA THR A 439 -11.93 12.43 20.79
C THR A 439 -11.35 12.72 19.41
N LYS A 440 -12.05 12.40 18.32
CA LYS A 440 -11.60 12.78 16.97
C LYS A 440 -11.45 14.30 16.86
N PRO A 441 -10.40 14.80 16.18
CA PRO A 441 -10.20 16.24 16.02
C PRO A 441 -11.33 16.86 15.17
N VAL A 442 -11.63 18.13 15.43
CA VAL A 442 -12.55 18.90 14.58
C VAL A 442 -11.95 18.98 13.17
N PRO A 443 -12.71 18.62 12.11
CA PRO A 443 -12.24 18.74 10.74
C PRO A 443 -11.79 20.17 10.41
N ARG A 444 -10.78 20.29 9.55
CA ARG A 444 -10.34 21.60 9.05
C ARG A 444 -11.39 22.17 8.10
N ASP A 445 -11.58 23.49 8.16
CA ASP A 445 -12.43 24.20 7.20
C ASP A 445 -11.84 24.10 5.79
N GLN A 446 -12.68 23.70 4.83
CA GLN A 446 -12.25 23.42 3.47
C GLN A 446 -11.87 24.71 2.71
N LYS A 447 -12.48 25.85 3.05
CA LYS A 447 -12.17 27.14 2.42
C LYS A 447 -10.79 27.63 2.85
N ILE A 448 -10.45 27.51 4.14
CA ILE A 448 -9.10 27.80 4.65
C ILE A 448 -8.06 26.90 3.99
N VAL A 449 -8.32 25.59 3.90
CA VAL A 449 -7.42 24.64 3.23
C VAL A 449 -7.18 25.01 1.76
N ALA A 450 -8.22 25.41 1.03
CA ALA A 450 -8.09 25.85 -0.35
C ALA A 450 -7.26 27.14 -0.48
N LEU A 451 -7.45 28.11 0.41
CA LEU A 451 -6.70 29.37 0.42
C LEU A 451 -5.22 29.17 0.80
N GLU A 452 -4.92 28.24 1.72
CA GLU A 452 -3.54 27.84 2.02
C GLU A 452 -2.84 27.23 0.79
N ALA A 453 -3.54 26.38 0.03
CA ALA A 453 -3.01 25.80 -1.20
C ALA A 453 -2.81 26.86 -2.30
N GLU A 454 -3.77 27.79 -2.46
CA GLU A 454 -3.68 28.92 -3.39
C GLU A 454 -2.47 29.81 -3.07
N ARG A 455 -2.22 30.06 -1.77
CA ARG A 455 -1.07 30.83 -1.31
C ARG A 455 0.25 30.11 -1.58
N ALA A 456 0.33 28.83 -1.26
CA ALA A 456 1.53 28.02 -1.51
C ALA A 456 1.87 27.95 -3.00
N ASP A 457 0.86 27.93 -3.87
CA ASP A 457 1.05 28.02 -5.32
C ASP A 457 1.58 29.40 -5.74
N ALA A 458 1.07 30.49 -5.17
CA ALA A 458 1.56 31.85 -5.44
C ALA A 458 2.99 32.09 -4.93
N GLU A 459 3.41 31.38 -3.88
CA GLU A 459 4.76 31.49 -3.32
C GLU A 459 5.86 30.84 -4.18
N LYS A 460 5.50 30.04 -5.20
CA LYS A 460 6.46 29.45 -6.14
C LYS A 460 7.25 30.55 -6.88
N PRO A 461 8.58 30.44 -6.98
CA PRO A 461 9.40 31.47 -7.60
C PRO A 461 9.13 31.59 -9.10
N VAL A 462 9.33 32.79 -9.65
CA VAL A 462 9.41 32.97 -11.10
C VAL A 462 10.72 32.33 -11.59
N LEU A 463 10.58 31.24 -12.35
CA LEU A 463 11.71 30.54 -12.96
C LEU A 463 12.28 31.36 -14.12
N ASP A 464 13.57 31.19 -14.38
CA ASP A 464 14.19 31.75 -15.58
C ASP A 464 13.69 31.06 -16.86
N ASP A 465 13.75 31.79 -17.96
CA ASP A 465 13.43 31.27 -19.27
C ASP A 465 14.48 30.21 -19.69
N PRO A 466 14.11 28.94 -19.88
CA PRO A 466 15.04 27.89 -20.24
C PRO A 466 15.71 28.09 -21.61
N ASP A 467 15.15 28.93 -22.47
CA ASP A 467 15.76 29.26 -23.77
C ASP A 467 16.83 30.37 -23.65
N LEU A 468 16.97 30.99 -22.47
CA LEU A 468 17.94 32.06 -22.16
C LEU A 468 18.99 31.68 -21.10
N VAL A 469 18.92 30.49 -20.50
CA VAL A 469 19.81 30.02 -19.41
C VAL A 469 20.71 28.87 -19.83
#